data_AF-A0A2G2WWD8-F1
#
_entry.id   AF-A0A2G2WWD8-F1
#
_cell.length_a   1.000
_cell.length_b   1.000
_cell.length_c   1.000
_cell.angle_alpha   90.00
_cell.angle_beta   90.00
_cell.angle_gamma   90.00
#
_symmetry.space_group_name_H-M   'P 1'
#
loop_
_entity.id
_entity.type
_entity.pdbx_description
1 polymer ?
#
loop_
_entity_poly.entity_id
_entity_poly.type
_entity_poly.pdbx_seq_one_letter_code
_entity_poly.pdbx_strand_id
1 'polypeptide(L)'
;KKRTARIYSESGEGTLDRISELPVPVIHQMLSKLYQKQAARTSMLSKKWYYCWTSRPNLVFDLLQHMPLEKFVEFVDQSIQPHLEQNLRIEEFNLEYHDSGGYASSHIDRWIDLVVKHNVKVLKIDTLDNSGSEKPPYRSLPDVIYGVENLTTLMLSKYKFEITSSSSIRFCFLKDLYLSYVHVSQSQLQKVLDECPFIANLSQCDCKGISKLHVFGGLVHLKSLFVASCELDSVIVRVSNLTKLTIIQGRELESVKIQAPSLLDFTFSGDKLPSMDPSSLESARLQFILYRMLVIHNFGDVDSVWCTKLLQFLRKFDYSKGLILVICCFRKGFGMFVELEDDSGALGYAIVGKMRVEQVIVHYTLDMDVEEKSIMDFGSDYVEPRHKLELEPEIDDDVVFLTFLVVQL
;
A
#
# COMPACT_ATOMS: atom_id res chain seq x y z
N LYS A 1 15.96 13.37 -61.74
CA LYS A 1 16.63 14.65 -61.42
C LYS A 1 17.36 14.49 -60.07
N LYS A 2 18.68 14.30 -60.12
CA LYS A 2 19.57 14.25 -58.96
C LYS A 2 19.72 15.66 -58.37
N ARG A 3 19.64 15.81 -57.05
CA ARG A 3 20.19 16.97 -56.34
C ARG A 3 21.13 16.46 -55.26
N THR A 4 22.38 16.28 -55.66
CA THR A 4 23.53 16.06 -54.79
C THR A 4 24.00 17.45 -54.33
N ALA A 5 23.78 17.79 -53.07
CA ALA A 5 24.50 18.89 -52.42
C ALA A 5 25.60 18.26 -51.56
N ARG A 6 26.81 18.20 -52.12
CA ARG A 6 28.03 17.94 -51.37
C ARG A 6 28.39 19.24 -50.66
N ILE A 7 28.28 19.25 -49.33
CA ILE A 7 28.95 20.24 -48.49
C ILE A 7 30.27 19.60 -48.10
N TYR A 8 31.37 20.09 -48.69
CA TYR A 8 32.71 19.87 -48.16
C TYR A 8 32.94 20.91 -47.08
N SER A 9 33.09 20.47 -45.83
CA SER A 9 33.73 21.25 -44.77
C SER A 9 35.01 20.54 -44.38
N GLU A 10 36.14 21.05 -44.85
CA GLU A 10 37.46 20.68 -44.36
C GLU A 10 37.90 21.62 -43.23
N SER A 11 38.61 21.01 -42.26
CA SER A 11 39.46 21.57 -41.21
C SER A 11 38.82 21.93 -39.85
N GLY A 12 39.32 21.24 -38.81
CA GLY A 12 39.38 21.75 -37.44
C GLY A 12 38.75 20.83 -36.39
N GLU A 13 39.54 19.90 -35.85
CA GLU A 13 39.25 19.09 -34.64
C GLU A 13 37.89 18.39 -34.60
N GLY A 14 37.87 17.13 -35.05
CA GLY A 14 36.77 16.22 -34.72
C GLY A 14 36.64 16.17 -33.21
N THR A 15 35.64 16.86 -32.66
CA THR A 15 35.23 16.73 -31.27
C THR A 15 34.94 15.25 -31.07
N LEU A 16 35.89 14.53 -30.45
CA LEU A 16 35.76 13.11 -30.17
C LEU A 16 34.38 12.89 -29.55
N ASP A 17 33.54 12.08 -30.19
CA ASP A 17 32.22 11.75 -29.69
C ASP A 17 32.37 10.80 -28.50
N ARG A 18 32.79 11.38 -27.37
CA ARG A 18 33.06 10.69 -26.11
C ARG A 18 31.83 9.94 -25.60
N ILE A 19 30.63 10.36 -25.99
CA ILE A 19 29.36 9.75 -25.60
C ILE A 19 29.14 8.45 -26.39
N SER A 20 29.47 8.40 -27.67
CA SER A 20 29.45 7.15 -28.45
C SER A 20 30.57 6.18 -28.07
N GLU A 21 31.69 6.67 -27.52
CA GLU A 21 32.80 5.83 -27.08
C GLU A 21 32.55 5.09 -25.76
N LEU A 22 31.57 5.50 -24.95
CA LEU A 22 31.28 4.87 -23.64
C LEU A 22 31.07 3.35 -23.73
N PRO A 23 31.64 2.54 -22.83
CA PRO A 23 31.41 1.10 -22.81
C PRO A 23 29.91 0.75 -22.66
N VAL A 24 29.47 -0.34 -23.30
CA VAL A 24 28.07 -0.81 -23.24
C VAL A 24 27.54 -0.93 -21.80
N PRO A 25 28.29 -1.50 -20.82
CA PRO A 25 27.80 -1.57 -19.44
C PRO A 25 27.53 -0.20 -18.81
N VAL A 26 28.32 0.82 -19.16
CA VAL A 26 28.12 2.19 -18.67
C VAL A 26 26.87 2.79 -19.29
N ILE A 27 26.64 2.58 -20.59
CA ILE A 27 25.41 3.05 -21.25
C ILE A 27 24.19 2.36 -20.63
N HIS A 28 24.21 1.04 -20.40
CA HIS A 28 23.12 0.33 -19.71
C HIS A 28 22.84 0.90 -18.32
N GLN A 29 23.89 1.21 -17.54
CA GLN A 29 23.72 1.85 -16.23
C GLN A 29 23.13 3.25 -16.34
N MET A 30 23.49 4.04 -17.35
CA MET A 30 22.86 5.35 -17.58
C MET A 30 21.39 5.20 -17.96
N LEU A 31 21.07 4.28 -18.88
CA LEU A 31 19.70 4.02 -19.33
C LEU A 31 18.80 3.52 -18.19
N SER A 32 19.33 2.75 -17.23
CA SER A 32 18.55 2.25 -16.08
C SER A 32 18.19 3.34 -15.07
N LYS A 33 18.84 4.51 -15.12
CA LYS A 33 18.52 5.67 -14.28
C LYS A 33 17.57 6.66 -14.94
N LEU A 34 17.24 6.48 -16.22
CA LEU A 34 16.34 7.34 -16.97
C LEU A 34 14.92 6.77 -16.96
N TYR A 35 13.94 7.65 -17.05
CA TYR A 35 12.56 7.24 -17.35
C TYR A 35 12.50 6.59 -18.73
N GLN A 36 11.57 5.64 -18.90
CA GLN A 36 11.49 4.81 -20.10
C GLN A 36 11.45 5.59 -21.41
N LYS A 37 10.62 6.63 -21.47
CA LYS A 37 10.53 7.51 -22.64
C LYS A 37 11.82 8.29 -22.92
N GLN A 38 12.56 8.67 -21.87
CA GLN A 38 13.83 9.39 -22.01
C GLN A 38 14.93 8.45 -22.50
N ALA A 39 15.05 7.27 -21.89
CA ALA A 39 15.97 6.23 -22.32
C ALA A 39 15.71 5.82 -23.79
N ALA A 40 14.45 5.69 -24.21
CA ALA A 40 14.09 5.40 -25.60
C ALA A 40 14.60 6.48 -26.56
N ARG A 41 14.49 7.77 -26.20
CA ARG A 41 14.96 8.89 -27.04
C ARG A 41 16.46 8.86 -27.27
N THR A 42 17.23 8.39 -26.28
CA THR A 42 18.69 8.27 -26.43
C THR A 42 19.11 7.27 -27.50
N SER A 43 18.22 6.35 -27.90
CA SER A 43 18.46 5.40 -28.99
C SER A 43 18.76 6.09 -30.33
N MET A 44 18.36 7.34 -30.51
CA MET A 44 18.63 8.13 -31.72
C MET A 44 20.05 8.72 -31.77
N LEU A 45 20.81 8.68 -30.66
CA LEU A 45 22.15 9.29 -30.60
C LEU A 45 23.14 8.56 -31.49
N SER A 46 23.13 7.23 -31.50
CA SER A 46 23.93 6.42 -32.42
C SER A 46 23.43 4.97 -32.46
N LYS A 47 23.93 4.19 -33.43
CA LYS A 47 23.62 2.74 -33.53
C LYS A 47 23.95 1.97 -32.25
N LYS A 48 25.00 2.39 -31.53
CA LYS A 48 25.41 1.77 -30.26
C LYS A 48 24.41 2.06 -29.15
N TRP A 49 23.89 3.28 -29.08
CA TRP A 49 22.85 3.63 -28.12
C TRP A 49 21.53 2.95 -28.44
N TYR A 50 21.17 2.82 -29.72
CA TYR A 50 20.04 1.99 -30.14
C TYR A 50 20.20 0.53 -29.69
N TYR A 51 21.37 -0.07 -29.92
CA TYR A 51 21.68 -1.41 -29.43
C TYR A 51 21.59 -1.51 -27.90
N CYS A 52 22.13 -0.54 -27.16
CA CYS A 52 22.07 -0.54 -25.70
C CYS A 52 20.63 -0.41 -25.19
N TRP A 53 19.79 0.36 -25.89
CA TRP A 53 18.36 0.48 -25.58
C TRP A 53 17.63 -0.86 -25.73
N THR A 54 17.87 -1.58 -26.83
CA THR A 54 17.20 -2.87 -27.08
C THR A 54 17.79 -4.04 -26.27
N SER A 55 19.04 -3.93 -25.81
CA SER A 55 19.74 -5.00 -25.06
C SER A 55 19.81 -4.78 -23.54
N ARG A 56 19.15 -3.74 -23.03
CA ARG A 56 19.24 -3.37 -21.61
C ARG A 56 18.69 -4.47 -20.70
N PRO A 57 19.26 -4.64 -19.49
CA PRO A 57 18.82 -5.68 -18.55
C PRO A 57 17.51 -5.34 -17.81
N ASN A 58 17.07 -4.08 -17.83
CA ASN A 58 15.87 -3.63 -17.12
C ASN A 58 14.72 -3.32 -18.09
N LEU A 59 13.66 -4.11 -18.03
CA LEU A 59 12.45 -3.97 -18.82
C LEU A 59 11.33 -3.48 -17.89
N VAL A 60 10.94 -2.22 -18.03
CA VAL A 60 9.87 -1.60 -17.25
C VAL A 60 8.75 -1.16 -18.20
N PHE A 61 7.56 -1.68 -17.96
CA PHE A 61 6.36 -1.47 -18.73
C PHE A 61 5.29 -0.87 -17.82
N ASP A 62 4.81 0.29 -18.21
CA ASP A 62 3.81 1.04 -17.48
C ASP A 62 2.66 1.37 -18.46
N LEU A 63 1.48 0.80 -18.18
CA LEU A 63 0.25 0.98 -18.96
C LEU A 63 -0.41 2.36 -18.74
N LEU A 64 0.22 3.30 -18.01
CA LEU A 64 -0.17 4.71 -18.03
C LEU A 64 -0.02 5.36 -19.43
N GLN A 65 0.48 4.61 -20.40
CA GLN A 65 0.42 4.95 -21.81
C GLN A 65 -0.94 4.50 -22.35
N HIS A 66 -1.88 5.44 -22.56
CA HIS A 66 -3.23 5.27 -23.12
C HIS A 66 -3.30 4.47 -24.45
N MET A 67 -2.93 3.20 -24.43
CA MET A 67 -2.76 2.29 -25.55
C MET A 67 -3.71 1.11 -25.37
N PRO A 68 -4.34 0.61 -26.45
CA PRO A 68 -5.10 -0.64 -26.40
C PRO A 68 -4.27 -1.81 -25.87
N LEU A 69 -4.90 -2.70 -25.10
CA LEU A 69 -4.23 -3.81 -24.42
C LEU A 69 -3.48 -4.73 -25.39
N GLU A 70 -4.03 -4.96 -26.58
CA GLU A 70 -3.42 -5.81 -27.62
C GLU A 70 -2.10 -5.21 -28.10
N LYS A 71 -2.06 -3.89 -28.32
CA LYS A 71 -0.83 -3.19 -28.73
C LYS A 71 0.19 -3.15 -27.60
N PHE A 72 -0.25 -3.10 -26.35
CA PHE A 72 0.63 -3.20 -25.21
C PHE A 72 1.28 -4.59 -25.14
N VAL A 73 0.50 -5.65 -25.33
CA VAL A 73 1.01 -7.03 -25.40
C VAL A 73 2.04 -7.17 -26.52
N GLU A 74 1.74 -6.67 -27.73
CA GLU A 74 2.68 -6.64 -28.85
C GLU A 74 3.96 -5.87 -28.50
N PHE A 75 3.84 -4.74 -27.81
CA PHE A 75 4.99 -3.92 -27.40
C PHE A 75 5.89 -4.64 -26.39
N VAL A 76 5.31 -5.34 -25.41
CA VAL A 76 6.07 -6.15 -24.44
C VAL A 76 6.77 -7.30 -25.17
N ASP A 77 6.07 -7.99 -26.08
CA ASP A 77 6.66 -9.07 -26.89
C ASP A 77 7.84 -8.61 -27.74
N GLN A 78 7.69 -7.50 -28.46
CA GLN A 78 8.77 -6.89 -29.24
C GLN A 78 9.94 -6.43 -28.37
N SER A 79 9.68 -6.07 -27.11
CA SER A 79 10.72 -5.64 -26.17
C SER A 79 11.50 -6.81 -25.57
N ILE A 80 10.88 -7.98 -25.42
CA ILE A 80 11.53 -9.22 -24.93
C ILE A 80 12.27 -9.95 -26.07
N GLN A 81 11.79 -9.84 -27.31
CA GLN A 81 12.34 -10.56 -28.47
C GLN A 81 13.87 -10.43 -28.64
N PRO A 82 14.51 -9.24 -28.54
CA PRO A 82 15.96 -9.11 -28.65
C PRO A 82 16.72 -9.95 -27.61
N HIS A 83 16.16 -10.09 -26.40
CA HIS A 83 16.77 -10.86 -25.32
C HIS A 83 16.70 -12.36 -25.59
N LEU A 84 15.65 -12.83 -26.26
CA LEU A 84 15.54 -14.21 -26.72
C LEU A 84 16.54 -14.51 -27.84
N GLU A 85 16.59 -13.64 -28.85
CA GLU A 85 17.45 -13.84 -30.03
C GLU A 85 18.94 -13.80 -29.70
N GLN A 86 19.32 -12.97 -28.72
CA GLN A 86 20.72 -12.75 -28.34
C GLN A 86 21.10 -13.39 -27.00
N ASN A 87 20.18 -14.14 -26.38
CA ASN A 87 20.34 -14.75 -25.06
C ASN A 87 20.82 -13.75 -23.99
N LEU A 88 20.20 -12.56 -23.97
CA LEU A 88 20.55 -11.50 -23.04
C LEU A 88 19.84 -11.71 -21.71
N ARG A 89 20.46 -11.25 -20.62
CA ARG A 89 19.86 -11.30 -19.28
C ARG A 89 18.77 -10.25 -19.14
N ILE A 90 17.70 -10.62 -18.45
CA ILE A 90 16.65 -9.70 -18.00
C ILE A 90 16.79 -9.67 -16.48
N GLU A 91 17.45 -8.65 -15.93
CA GLU A 91 17.67 -8.55 -14.48
C GLU A 91 16.47 -7.96 -13.75
N GLU A 92 15.74 -7.03 -14.38
CA GLU A 92 14.52 -6.44 -13.84
C GLU A 92 13.41 -6.51 -14.88
N PHE A 93 12.26 -7.03 -14.45
CA PHE A 93 11.02 -7.01 -15.20
C PHE A 93 9.93 -6.38 -14.31
N ASN A 94 9.48 -5.18 -14.69
CA ASN A 94 8.35 -4.51 -14.05
C ASN A 94 7.22 -4.36 -15.07
N LEU A 95 6.05 -4.90 -14.73
CA LEU A 95 4.86 -4.88 -15.54
C LEU A 95 3.70 -4.32 -14.73
N GLU A 96 3.30 -3.10 -15.07
CA GLU A 96 2.05 -2.49 -14.59
C GLU A 96 1.04 -2.51 -15.72
N TYR A 97 -0.12 -3.11 -15.49
CA TYR A 97 -1.14 -3.32 -16.51
C TYR A 97 -2.57 -3.24 -15.95
N HIS A 98 -3.54 -3.17 -16.85
CA HIS A 98 -4.97 -3.15 -16.56
C HIS A 98 -5.63 -4.10 -17.56
N ASP A 99 -6.31 -5.13 -17.07
CA ASP A 99 -6.85 -6.22 -17.87
C ASP A 99 -8.17 -6.68 -17.26
N SER A 100 -9.21 -5.90 -17.54
CA SER A 100 -10.57 -6.16 -17.07
C SER A 100 -11.18 -7.44 -17.65
N GLY A 101 -10.62 -8.00 -18.73
CA GLY A 101 -11.17 -9.14 -19.47
C GLY A 101 -10.35 -10.43 -19.39
N GLY A 102 -9.21 -10.43 -18.68
CA GLY A 102 -8.30 -11.57 -18.60
C GLY A 102 -7.53 -11.89 -19.89
N TYR A 103 -7.56 -11.01 -20.89
CA TYR A 103 -6.92 -11.22 -22.20
C TYR A 103 -5.40 -11.43 -22.08
N ALA A 104 -4.77 -10.69 -21.16
CA ALA A 104 -3.31 -10.71 -21.03
C ALA A 104 -2.79 -11.91 -20.22
N SER A 105 -3.65 -12.78 -19.66
CA SER A 105 -3.22 -13.81 -18.71
C SER A 105 -2.19 -14.79 -19.28
N SER A 106 -2.48 -15.37 -20.44
CA SER A 106 -1.55 -16.32 -21.09
C SER A 106 -0.26 -15.63 -21.53
N HIS A 107 -0.31 -14.34 -21.88
CA HIS A 107 0.86 -13.56 -22.22
C HIS A 107 1.74 -13.31 -21.00
N ILE A 108 1.15 -12.97 -19.85
CA ILE A 108 1.86 -12.74 -18.59
C ILE A 108 2.56 -14.02 -18.12
N ASP A 109 1.88 -15.16 -18.14
CA ASP A 109 2.47 -16.45 -17.75
C ASP A 109 3.67 -16.79 -18.65
N ARG A 110 3.53 -16.56 -19.97
CA ARG A 110 4.64 -16.72 -20.91
C ARG A 110 5.77 -15.74 -20.61
N TRP A 111 5.50 -14.48 -20.32
CA TRP A 111 6.54 -13.50 -20.01
C TRP A 111 7.30 -13.88 -18.75
N ILE A 112 6.59 -14.32 -17.69
CA ILE A 112 7.17 -14.86 -16.47
C ILE A 112 8.14 -16.00 -16.80
N ASP A 113 7.70 -17.01 -17.56
CA ASP A 113 8.53 -18.14 -17.96
C ASP A 113 9.81 -17.69 -18.69
N LEU A 114 9.69 -16.70 -19.57
CA LEU A 114 10.82 -16.16 -20.33
C LEU A 114 11.79 -15.40 -19.42
N VAL A 115 11.31 -14.47 -18.59
CA VAL A 115 12.22 -13.68 -17.74
C VAL A 115 12.92 -14.54 -16.69
N VAL A 116 12.25 -15.58 -16.19
CA VAL A 116 12.87 -16.58 -15.31
C VAL A 116 14.01 -17.32 -16.01
N LYS A 117 13.81 -17.78 -17.25
CA LYS A 117 14.87 -18.42 -18.05
C LYS A 117 16.04 -17.47 -18.36
N HIS A 118 15.80 -16.16 -18.31
CA HIS A 118 16.80 -15.12 -18.57
C HIS A 118 17.35 -14.46 -17.29
N ASN A 119 17.30 -15.17 -16.15
CA ASN A 119 17.92 -14.83 -14.87
C ASN A 119 17.41 -13.53 -14.21
N VAL A 120 16.08 -13.38 -14.15
CA VAL A 120 15.44 -12.28 -13.41
C VAL A 120 15.85 -12.24 -11.94
N LYS A 121 16.14 -11.01 -11.47
CA LYS A 121 16.44 -10.70 -10.06
C LYS A 121 15.32 -9.88 -9.43
N VAL A 122 14.69 -9.00 -10.19
CA VAL A 122 13.58 -8.16 -9.75
C VAL A 122 12.38 -8.46 -10.64
N LEU A 123 11.33 -9.03 -10.06
CA LEU A 123 10.07 -9.30 -10.73
C LEU A 123 8.95 -8.51 -10.05
N LYS A 124 8.32 -7.60 -10.79
CA LYS A 124 7.20 -6.80 -10.32
C LYS A 124 6.05 -6.93 -11.32
N ILE A 125 4.90 -7.40 -10.84
CA ILE A 125 3.69 -7.54 -11.64
C ILE A 125 2.56 -6.90 -10.85
N ASP A 126 2.09 -5.76 -11.31
CA ASP A 126 1.01 -5.01 -10.69
C ASP A 126 -0.16 -4.82 -11.66
N THR A 127 -1.36 -4.93 -11.13
CA THR A 127 -2.62 -4.72 -11.87
C THR A 127 -3.38 -3.56 -11.26
N LEU A 128 -3.68 -2.57 -12.10
CA LEU A 128 -4.32 -1.31 -11.72
C LEU A 128 -5.85 -1.40 -11.64
N ASP A 129 -6.42 -2.60 -11.82
CA ASP A 129 -7.87 -2.82 -11.82
C ASP A 129 -8.46 -2.57 -10.42
N ASN A 130 -8.85 -1.33 -10.14
CA ASN A 130 -9.50 -0.92 -8.89
C ASN A 130 -11.04 -1.02 -8.92
N SER A 131 -11.62 -1.65 -9.96
CA SER A 131 -13.07 -1.69 -10.15
C SER A 131 -13.78 -2.50 -9.05
N GLY A 132 -14.59 -1.81 -8.25
CA GLY A 132 -15.37 -2.33 -7.13
C GLY A 132 -16.58 -3.20 -7.50
N SER A 133 -16.68 -3.68 -8.75
CA SER A 133 -17.73 -4.59 -9.21
C SER A 133 -17.09 -5.89 -9.69
N GLU A 134 -17.36 -6.96 -8.94
CA GLU A 134 -16.88 -8.35 -9.15
C GLU A 134 -15.35 -8.48 -9.23
N LYS A 135 -14.72 -8.73 -8.08
CA LYS A 135 -13.27 -8.97 -7.98
C LYS A 135 -12.90 -10.12 -8.94
N PRO A 136 -12.14 -9.89 -10.03
CA PRO A 136 -11.73 -10.96 -10.92
C PRO A 136 -10.98 -12.03 -10.12
N PRO A 137 -11.08 -13.31 -10.51
CA PRO A 137 -10.46 -14.40 -9.76
C PRO A 137 -8.94 -14.19 -9.68
N TYR A 138 -8.38 -14.51 -8.53
CA TYR A 138 -6.93 -14.53 -8.33
C TYR A 138 -6.27 -15.43 -9.38
N ARG A 139 -5.20 -14.95 -10.02
CA ARG A 139 -4.42 -15.75 -10.97
C ARG A 139 -3.49 -16.70 -10.21
N SER A 140 -3.37 -17.95 -10.65
CA SER A 140 -2.37 -18.85 -10.07
C SER A 140 -0.97 -18.36 -10.44
N LEU A 141 -0.08 -18.27 -9.46
CA LEU A 141 1.32 -17.91 -9.72
C LEU A 141 2.03 -19.10 -10.39
N PRO A 142 2.68 -18.93 -11.55
CA PRO A 142 3.39 -20.02 -12.23
C PRO A 142 4.46 -20.67 -11.36
N ASP A 143 4.49 -22.01 -11.31
CA ASP A 143 5.39 -22.79 -10.46
C ASP A 143 6.88 -22.52 -10.73
N VAL A 144 7.20 -22.09 -11.97
CA VAL A 144 8.57 -21.75 -12.39
C VAL A 144 9.19 -20.69 -11.47
N ILE A 145 8.37 -19.77 -10.91
CA ILE A 145 8.85 -18.67 -10.08
C ILE A 145 9.46 -19.22 -8.79
N TYR A 146 8.83 -20.20 -8.13
CA TYR A 146 9.32 -20.73 -6.85
C TYR A 146 10.72 -21.36 -6.98
N GLY A 147 11.13 -21.74 -8.20
CA GLY A 147 12.45 -22.31 -8.47
C GLY A 147 13.58 -21.28 -8.69
N VAL A 148 13.34 -19.97 -8.56
CA VAL A 148 14.31 -18.93 -8.91
C VAL A 148 15.25 -18.57 -7.76
N GLU A 149 16.54 -18.92 -7.90
CA GLU A 149 17.57 -18.68 -6.88
C GLU A 149 17.96 -17.22 -6.71
N ASN A 150 18.20 -16.52 -7.82
CA ASN A 150 18.76 -15.16 -7.81
C ASN A 150 17.73 -14.05 -7.62
N LEU A 151 16.47 -14.39 -7.32
CA LEU A 151 15.41 -13.41 -7.12
C LEU A 151 15.67 -12.62 -5.83
N THR A 152 15.80 -11.31 -5.94
CA THR A 152 16.00 -10.39 -4.81
C THR A 152 14.74 -9.64 -4.43
N THR A 153 13.84 -9.40 -5.39
CA THR A 153 12.61 -8.64 -5.19
C THR A 153 11.46 -9.28 -5.94
N LEU A 154 10.36 -9.54 -5.24
CA LEU A 154 9.11 -10.04 -5.78
C LEU A 154 7.97 -9.12 -5.37
N MET A 155 7.30 -8.51 -6.34
CA MET A 155 6.07 -7.72 -6.14
C MET A 155 4.96 -8.33 -6.98
N LEU A 156 3.85 -8.70 -6.34
CA LEU A 156 2.72 -9.35 -6.99
C LEU A 156 1.42 -8.71 -6.57
N SER A 157 0.55 -8.47 -7.55
CA SER A 157 -0.82 -7.99 -7.34
C SER A 157 -1.84 -8.97 -7.94
N LYS A 158 -2.90 -9.31 -7.18
CA LYS A 158 -4.00 -10.22 -7.61
C LYS A 158 -3.61 -11.65 -7.98
N TYR A 159 -2.63 -12.22 -7.28
CA TYR A 159 -2.25 -13.62 -7.42
C TYR A 159 -2.79 -14.50 -6.28
N LYS A 160 -2.88 -15.80 -6.54
CA LYS A 160 -3.10 -16.86 -5.53
C LYS A 160 -1.86 -17.73 -5.46
N PHE A 161 -1.42 -17.99 -4.24
CA PHE A 161 -0.33 -18.92 -3.99
C PHE A 161 -0.88 -20.34 -3.93
N GLU A 162 -0.27 -21.25 -4.69
CA GLU A 162 -0.64 -22.67 -4.75
C GLU A 162 0.54 -23.55 -4.31
N ILE A 163 1.25 -23.06 -3.29
CA ILE A 163 2.37 -23.78 -2.68
C ILE A 163 1.82 -24.97 -1.91
N THR A 164 2.33 -26.16 -2.22
CA THR A 164 2.03 -27.40 -1.51
C THR A 164 3.20 -27.78 -0.61
N SER A 165 3.02 -28.73 0.30
CA SER A 165 4.10 -29.21 1.17
C SER A 165 5.29 -29.76 0.39
N SER A 166 5.10 -30.28 -0.82
CA SER A 166 6.17 -30.80 -1.69
C SER A 166 6.83 -29.75 -2.61
N SER A 167 6.25 -28.55 -2.75
CA SER A 167 6.87 -27.47 -3.53
C SER A 167 8.22 -27.05 -2.92
N SER A 168 9.31 -27.01 -3.68
CA SER A 168 10.58 -26.45 -3.19
C SER A 168 10.66 -24.98 -3.57
N ILE A 169 10.84 -24.11 -2.58
CA ILE A 169 11.02 -22.68 -2.78
C ILE A 169 12.52 -22.40 -2.70
N ARG A 170 13.09 -21.94 -3.81
CA ARG A 170 14.52 -21.64 -3.91
C ARG A 170 14.78 -20.14 -3.91
N PHE A 171 13.99 -19.32 -3.23
CA PHE A 171 14.19 -17.88 -3.12
C PHE A 171 15.38 -17.51 -2.19
N CYS A 172 16.57 -18.01 -2.51
CA CYS A 172 17.75 -17.97 -1.65
C CYS A 172 18.30 -16.56 -1.39
N PHE A 173 17.95 -15.58 -2.24
CA PHE A 173 18.42 -14.19 -2.12
C PHE A 173 17.29 -13.17 -2.00
N LEU A 174 16.05 -13.62 -1.77
CA LEU A 174 14.89 -12.72 -1.71
C LEU A 174 14.98 -11.81 -0.49
N LYS A 175 15.00 -10.51 -0.74
CA LYS A 175 15.08 -9.45 0.27
C LYS A 175 13.75 -8.72 0.40
N ASP A 176 13.07 -8.50 -0.70
CA ASP A 176 11.86 -7.69 -0.74
C ASP A 176 10.69 -8.50 -1.29
N LEU A 177 9.66 -8.66 -0.45
CA LEU A 177 8.43 -9.35 -0.80
C LEU A 177 7.24 -8.41 -0.61
N TYR A 178 6.62 -8.00 -1.71
CA TYR A 178 5.46 -7.11 -1.74
C TYR A 178 4.26 -7.85 -2.31
N LEU A 179 3.21 -8.02 -1.50
CA LEU A 179 1.99 -8.71 -1.88
C LEU A 179 0.82 -7.74 -1.75
N SER A 180 0.10 -7.51 -2.84
CA SER A 180 -1.09 -6.64 -2.88
C SER A 180 -2.27 -7.43 -3.43
N TYR A 181 -3.41 -7.44 -2.76
CA TYR A 181 -4.57 -8.22 -3.19
C TYR A 181 -4.21 -9.69 -3.50
N VAL A 182 -3.40 -10.35 -2.67
CA VAL A 182 -2.96 -11.74 -2.89
C VAL A 182 -3.76 -12.70 -2.00
N HIS A 183 -4.13 -13.86 -2.54
CA HIS A 183 -4.67 -14.96 -1.73
C HIS A 183 -3.56 -15.96 -1.37
N VAL A 184 -3.24 -16.06 -0.09
CA VAL A 184 -2.20 -16.95 0.43
C VAL A 184 -2.66 -17.52 1.77
N SER A 185 -2.52 -18.84 1.96
CA SER A 185 -2.87 -19.44 3.25
C SER A 185 -1.77 -19.21 4.29
N GLN A 186 -2.12 -19.36 5.57
CA GLN A 186 -1.16 -19.30 6.67
C GLN A 186 0.06 -20.21 6.47
N SER A 187 -0.17 -21.47 6.10
CA SER A 187 0.91 -22.46 5.94
C SER A 187 1.80 -22.15 4.74
N GLN A 188 1.22 -21.60 3.67
CA GLN A 188 1.97 -21.19 2.48
C GLN A 188 2.86 -19.99 2.78
N LEU A 189 2.33 -18.97 3.46
CA LEU A 189 3.14 -17.82 3.87
C LEU A 189 4.28 -18.26 4.80
N GLN A 190 3.97 -19.08 5.82
CA GLN A 190 4.99 -19.55 6.75
C GLN A 190 6.11 -20.30 6.03
N LYS A 191 5.75 -21.16 5.07
CA LYS A 191 6.72 -21.88 4.24
C LYS A 191 7.63 -20.93 3.43
N VAL A 192 7.06 -19.88 2.84
CA VAL A 192 7.85 -18.84 2.16
C VAL A 192 8.81 -18.17 3.15
N LEU A 193 8.33 -17.78 4.34
CA LEU A 193 9.17 -17.11 5.34
C LEU A 193 10.29 -18.03 5.87
N ASP A 194 10.02 -19.33 6.02
CA ASP A 194 11.00 -20.32 6.51
C ASP A 194 12.08 -20.63 5.45
N GLU A 195 11.70 -20.71 4.17
CA GLU A 195 12.63 -21.00 3.06
C GLU A 195 13.37 -19.76 2.52
N CYS A 196 13.01 -18.55 2.97
CA CYS A 196 13.58 -17.27 2.51
C CYS A 196 14.25 -16.48 3.65
N PRO A 197 15.46 -16.87 4.11
CA PRO A 197 16.06 -16.31 5.33
C PRO A 197 16.50 -14.84 5.21
N PHE A 198 16.68 -14.32 4.00
CA PHE A 198 17.21 -12.97 3.75
C PHE A 198 16.15 -11.88 3.56
N ILE A 199 14.86 -12.20 3.78
CA ILE A 199 13.80 -11.21 3.68
C ILE A 199 14.08 -10.06 4.66
N ALA A 200 14.23 -8.87 4.10
CA ALA A 200 14.45 -7.62 4.80
C ALA A 200 13.19 -6.76 4.85
N ASN A 201 12.37 -6.82 3.80
CA ASN A 201 11.15 -6.05 3.67
C ASN A 201 9.98 -6.98 3.30
N LEU A 202 8.98 -7.05 4.16
CA LEU A 202 7.74 -7.78 3.90
C LEU A 202 6.56 -6.80 3.91
N SER A 203 5.80 -6.78 2.83
CA SER A 203 4.60 -5.95 2.71
C SER A 203 3.42 -6.79 2.27
N GLN A 204 2.31 -6.66 2.98
CA GLN A 204 1.02 -7.27 2.65
C GLN A 204 -0.05 -6.19 2.67
N CYS A 205 -0.72 -5.98 1.55
CA CYS A 205 -1.86 -5.08 1.43
C CYS A 205 -3.05 -5.85 0.88
N ASP A 206 -4.22 -5.75 1.51
CA ASP A 206 -5.47 -6.36 1.04
C ASP A 206 -5.36 -7.88 0.75
N CYS A 207 -4.49 -8.59 1.48
CA CYS A 207 -4.28 -10.02 1.29
C CYS A 207 -5.35 -10.84 2.01
N LYS A 208 -5.73 -11.97 1.41
CA LYS A 208 -6.74 -12.92 1.92
C LYS A 208 -6.13 -14.30 2.19
N GLY A 209 -6.82 -15.11 2.99
CA GLY A 209 -6.41 -16.47 3.34
C GLY A 209 -5.52 -16.58 4.59
N ILE A 210 -5.14 -15.43 5.16
CA ILE A 210 -4.41 -15.31 6.43
C ILE A 210 -5.36 -14.70 7.44
N SER A 211 -5.61 -15.41 8.55
CA SER A 211 -6.32 -14.85 9.70
C SER A 211 -5.39 -14.60 10.90
N LYS A 212 -4.22 -15.25 10.97
CA LYS A 212 -3.30 -15.11 12.11
C LYS A 212 -1.88 -14.86 11.65
N LEU A 213 -1.46 -13.61 11.54
CA LEU A 213 -0.11 -13.30 11.10
C LEU A 213 0.91 -13.59 12.21
N HIS A 214 1.76 -14.59 11.99
CA HIS A 214 2.84 -14.95 12.90
C HIS A 214 4.19 -14.72 12.22
N VAL A 215 5.02 -13.87 12.83
CA VAL A 215 6.36 -13.57 12.34
C VAL A 215 7.34 -13.85 13.48
N PHE A 216 8.15 -14.90 13.36
CA PHE A 216 9.05 -15.37 14.41
C PHE A 216 10.54 -15.18 14.04
N GLY A 217 11.40 -15.36 15.05
CA GLY A 217 12.81 -14.95 15.04
C GLY A 217 13.74 -15.59 14.01
N GLY A 218 13.26 -16.51 13.15
CA GLY A 218 14.04 -17.03 12.03
C GLY A 218 14.39 -15.96 10.99
N LEU A 219 13.59 -14.89 10.89
CA LEU A 219 13.78 -13.78 9.97
C LEU A 219 14.74 -12.73 10.53
N VAL A 220 16.00 -13.11 10.73
CA VAL A 220 17.03 -12.25 11.33
C VAL A 220 17.36 -11.01 10.48
N HIS A 221 17.03 -11.01 9.20
CA HIS A 221 17.28 -9.88 8.30
C HIS A 221 16.09 -8.91 8.17
N LEU A 222 14.93 -9.23 8.75
CA LEU A 222 13.71 -8.45 8.61
C LEU A 222 13.84 -7.09 9.31
N LYS A 223 13.78 -6.01 8.53
CA LYS A 223 13.85 -4.62 8.98
C LYS A 223 12.51 -3.90 8.90
N SER A 224 11.70 -4.21 7.89
CA SER A 224 10.41 -3.57 7.66
C SER A 224 9.29 -4.60 7.48
N LEU A 225 8.21 -4.42 8.24
CA LEU A 225 6.97 -5.18 8.09
C LEU A 225 5.80 -4.20 7.90
N PHE A 226 5.12 -4.31 6.76
CA PHE A 226 3.93 -3.54 6.44
C PHE A 226 2.74 -4.49 6.23
N VAL A 227 1.64 -4.23 6.92
CA VAL A 227 0.42 -5.02 6.85
C VAL A 227 -0.75 -4.06 6.82
N ALA A 228 -1.53 -4.04 5.75
CA ALA A 228 -2.68 -3.15 5.60
C ALA A 228 -3.88 -3.89 5.02
N SER A 229 -5.09 -3.58 5.51
CA SER A 229 -6.36 -4.02 4.93
C SER A 229 -6.52 -5.55 4.78
N CYS A 230 -5.75 -6.35 5.51
CA CYS A 230 -5.91 -7.81 5.57
C CYS A 230 -7.04 -8.20 6.52
N GLU A 231 -7.65 -9.37 6.34
CA GLU A 231 -8.71 -9.87 7.24
C GLU A 231 -8.10 -10.68 8.42
N LEU A 232 -7.29 -10.01 9.25
CA LEU A 232 -6.57 -10.66 10.36
C LEU A 232 -7.36 -10.63 11.65
N ASP A 233 -7.45 -11.78 12.33
CA ASP A 233 -7.94 -11.92 13.71
C ASP A 233 -6.81 -11.64 14.71
N SER A 234 -5.57 -12.01 14.42
CA SER A 234 -4.46 -11.82 15.36
C SER A 234 -3.12 -11.57 14.68
N VAL A 235 -2.26 -10.80 15.36
CA VAL A 235 -0.92 -10.46 14.91
C VAL A 235 0.09 -10.73 16.03
N ILE A 236 1.06 -11.61 15.76
CA ILE A 236 2.16 -11.91 16.67
C ILE A 236 3.48 -11.68 15.94
N VAL A 237 4.25 -10.71 16.40
CA VAL A 237 5.56 -10.34 15.84
C VAL A 237 6.61 -10.55 16.92
N ARG A 238 7.58 -11.44 16.68
CA ARG A 238 8.71 -11.73 17.57
C ARG A 238 10.00 -11.77 16.78
N VAL A 239 10.60 -10.61 16.55
CA VAL A 239 11.80 -10.44 15.72
C VAL A 239 12.68 -9.34 16.30
N SER A 240 13.97 -9.61 16.45
CA SER A 240 14.88 -8.68 17.15
C SER A 240 15.34 -7.50 16.32
N ASN A 241 15.41 -7.64 14.99
CA ASN A 241 16.05 -6.66 14.09
C ASN A 241 15.05 -5.78 13.31
N LEU A 242 13.75 -5.90 13.63
CA LEU A 242 12.70 -5.11 12.99
C LEU A 242 12.79 -3.66 13.45
N THR A 243 13.03 -2.75 12.51
CA THR A 243 13.16 -1.30 12.77
C THR A 243 11.88 -0.53 12.45
N LYS A 244 11.07 -1.04 11.51
CA LYS A 244 9.82 -0.41 11.08
C LYS A 244 8.67 -1.41 11.05
N LEU A 245 7.55 -1.05 11.67
CA LEU A 245 6.33 -1.85 11.67
C LEU A 245 5.13 -0.97 11.35
N THR A 246 4.34 -1.37 10.37
CA THR A 246 3.07 -0.72 10.04
C THR A 246 1.98 -1.78 10.00
N ILE A 247 0.94 -1.59 10.81
CA ILE A 247 -0.25 -2.44 10.87
C ILE A 247 -1.47 -1.52 10.70
N ILE A 248 -2.22 -1.66 9.62
CA ILE A 248 -3.43 -0.90 9.33
C ILE A 248 -4.56 -1.89 9.12
N GLN A 249 -5.51 -1.93 10.05
CA GLN A 249 -6.57 -2.94 10.10
C GLN A 249 -7.92 -2.25 10.11
N GLY A 250 -8.80 -2.72 9.22
CA GLY A 250 -10.16 -2.21 9.05
C GLY A 250 -11.22 -3.02 9.78
N ARG A 251 -10.83 -3.99 10.61
CA ARG A 251 -11.71 -4.90 11.35
C ARG A 251 -11.18 -5.14 12.77
N GLU A 252 -12.03 -5.75 13.59
CA GLU A 252 -11.79 -6.04 15.00
C GLU A 252 -10.70 -7.12 15.17
N LEU A 253 -9.61 -6.79 15.85
CA LEU A 253 -8.51 -7.72 16.15
C LEU A 253 -8.73 -8.41 17.50
N GLU A 254 -8.56 -9.74 17.57
CA GLU A 254 -8.55 -10.49 18.81
C GLU A 254 -7.31 -10.21 19.65
N SER A 255 -6.13 -10.09 19.04
CA SER A 255 -4.91 -9.73 19.77
C SER A 255 -3.77 -9.23 18.87
N VAL A 256 -2.99 -8.29 19.40
CA VAL A 256 -1.75 -7.81 18.79
C VAL A 256 -0.63 -7.90 19.82
N LYS A 257 0.37 -8.74 19.57
CA LYS A 257 1.53 -8.95 20.44
C LYS A 257 2.81 -8.69 19.67
N ILE A 258 3.58 -7.69 20.10
CA ILE A 258 4.80 -7.27 19.42
C ILE A 258 5.96 -7.36 20.41
N GLN A 259 6.95 -8.18 20.08
CA GLN A 259 8.23 -8.31 20.76
C GLN A 259 9.32 -8.01 19.73
N ALA A 260 9.62 -6.71 19.59
CA ALA A 260 10.59 -6.18 18.63
C ALA A 260 11.44 -5.09 19.32
N PRO A 261 12.51 -5.47 20.05
CA PRO A 261 13.29 -4.55 20.88
C PRO A 261 14.05 -3.48 20.11
N SER A 262 14.26 -3.65 18.79
CA SER A 262 14.93 -2.66 17.93
C SER A 262 13.95 -1.81 17.11
N LEU A 263 12.66 -1.81 17.47
CA LEU A 263 11.63 -1.10 16.72
C LEU A 263 11.75 0.40 16.97
N LEU A 264 11.89 1.17 15.87
CA LEU A 264 12.10 2.62 15.89
C LEU A 264 10.87 3.38 15.37
N ASP A 265 10.25 2.88 14.30
CA ASP A 265 9.07 3.46 13.66
C ASP A 265 7.89 2.49 13.75
N PHE A 266 6.81 2.90 14.41
CA PHE A 266 5.61 2.09 14.58
C PHE A 266 4.36 2.84 14.13
N THR A 267 3.69 2.34 13.10
CA THR A 267 2.35 2.80 12.72
C THR A 267 1.33 1.72 13.00
N PHE A 268 0.27 2.05 13.73
CA PHE A 268 -0.83 1.17 14.04
C PHE A 268 -2.14 1.87 13.69
N SER A 269 -3.05 1.18 13.03
CA SER A 269 -4.44 1.58 12.88
C SER A 269 -5.32 0.36 13.11
N GLY A 270 -6.26 0.42 14.05
CA GLY A 270 -7.10 -0.72 14.45
C GLY A 270 -7.81 -0.49 15.77
N ASP A 271 -8.63 -1.41 16.22
CA ASP A 271 -9.49 -1.26 17.41
C ASP A 271 -8.78 -1.61 18.74
N LYS A 272 -7.82 -2.53 18.68
CA LYS A 272 -7.20 -3.12 19.87
C LYS A 272 -5.81 -2.57 20.17
N LEU A 273 -5.58 -2.23 21.44
CA LEU A 273 -4.27 -1.79 21.92
C LEU A 273 -3.20 -2.88 21.71
N PRO A 274 -2.08 -2.57 21.03
CA PRO A 274 -1.00 -3.51 20.85
C PRO A 274 -0.28 -3.76 22.19
N SER A 275 -0.05 -5.03 22.51
CA SER A 275 0.79 -5.42 23.63
C SER A 275 2.25 -5.41 23.17
N MET A 276 2.97 -4.34 23.55
CA MET A 276 4.38 -4.15 23.22
C MET A 276 5.11 -3.34 24.30
N ASP A 277 6.43 -3.31 24.18
CA ASP A 277 7.32 -2.39 24.88
C ASP A 277 7.76 -1.28 23.90
N PRO A 278 7.35 -0.01 24.11
CA PRO A 278 7.68 1.10 23.24
C PRO A 278 9.01 1.80 23.57
N SER A 279 9.81 1.27 24.50
CA SER A 279 11.02 1.94 25.01
C SER A 279 12.04 2.33 23.93
N SER A 280 12.12 1.59 22.83
CA SER A 280 13.03 1.84 21.72
C SER A 280 12.49 2.80 20.66
N LEU A 281 11.20 3.15 20.70
CA LEU A 281 10.56 3.92 19.63
C LEU A 281 11.14 5.34 19.54
N GLU A 282 11.32 5.78 18.30
CA GLU A 282 11.63 7.17 17.95
C GLU A 282 10.41 7.88 17.37
N SER A 283 9.57 7.15 16.63
CA SER A 283 8.33 7.63 16.04
C SER A 283 7.24 6.57 16.22
N ALA A 284 6.06 7.01 16.63
CA ALA A 284 4.87 6.15 16.65
C ALA A 284 3.65 6.92 16.15
N ARG A 285 2.85 6.30 15.28
CA ARG A 285 1.53 6.80 14.85
C ARG A 285 0.49 5.75 15.16
N LEU A 286 -0.39 5.99 16.12
CA LEU A 286 -1.41 5.03 16.54
C LEU A 286 -2.78 5.62 16.25
N GLN A 287 -3.61 4.95 15.47
CA GLN A 287 -4.97 5.34 15.15
C GLN A 287 -5.94 4.28 15.65
N PHE A 288 -6.68 4.55 16.72
CA PHE A 288 -7.61 3.54 17.26
C PHE A 288 -8.99 3.67 16.63
N ILE A 289 -9.52 2.64 15.98
CA ILE A 289 -10.84 2.64 15.33
C ILE A 289 -11.84 1.83 16.17
N LEU A 290 -12.88 2.46 16.70
CA LEU A 290 -13.81 1.80 17.62
C LEU A 290 -15.08 1.36 16.87
N TYR A 291 -15.18 0.05 16.52
CA TYR A 291 -16.28 -0.50 15.69
C TYR A 291 -17.57 -0.81 16.47
N ARG A 292 -17.50 -1.08 17.77
CA ARG A 292 -18.63 -1.53 18.60
C ARG A 292 -19.37 -0.45 19.38
N MET A 293 -19.03 0.82 19.19
CA MET A 293 -19.67 1.91 19.94
C MET A 293 -20.95 2.40 19.25
N LEU A 294 -21.90 1.48 19.02
CA LEU A 294 -23.24 1.80 18.50
C LEU A 294 -24.13 2.50 19.56
N VAL A 295 -23.70 2.59 20.83
CA VAL A 295 -24.53 3.08 21.95
C VAL A 295 -23.78 4.07 22.85
N ILE A 296 -22.93 4.91 22.28
CA ILE A 296 -22.27 5.97 23.06
C ILE A 296 -22.75 7.33 22.58
N HIS A 297 -23.58 7.97 23.39
CA HIS A 297 -24.08 9.30 23.10
C HIS A 297 -23.02 10.38 23.36
N ASN A 298 -21.98 10.09 24.18
CA ASN A 298 -20.92 11.03 24.56
C ASN A 298 -19.57 10.32 24.77
N PHE A 299 -18.44 10.96 24.45
CA PHE A 299 -17.06 10.43 24.69
C PHE A 299 -16.81 9.89 26.12
N GLY A 300 -17.64 10.25 27.10
CA GLY A 300 -17.63 9.73 28.47
C GLY A 300 -18.05 8.27 28.66
N ASP A 301 -18.72 7.62 27.69
CA ASP A 301 -19.12 6.20 27.82
C ASP A 301 -18.05 5.22 27.30
N VAL A 302 -16.88 5.71 26.88
CA VAL A 302 -15.76 4.82 26.53
C VAL A 302 -15.45 3.95 27.75
N ASP A 303 -15.54 2.62 27.58
CA ASP A 303 -15.34 1.66 28.66
C ASP A 303 -14.10 2.04 29.49
N SER A 304 -14.31 2.25 30.80
CA SER A 304 -13.28 2.57 31.78
C SER A 304 -12.07 1.62 31.68
N VAL A 305 -12.29 0.37 31.27
CA VAL A 305 -11.24 -0.63 31.05
C VAL A 305 -10.37 -0.29 29.85
N TRP A 306 -10.95 0.19 28.74
CA TRP A 306 -10.19 0.62 27.55
C TRP A 306 -9.37 1.87 27.85
N CYS A 307 -9.98 2.89 28.48
CA CYS A 307 -9.28 4.10 28.90
C CYS A 307 -8.11 3.78 29.85
N THR A 308 -8.32 2.87 30.81
CA THR A 308 -7.26 2.43 31.72
C THR A 308 -6.13 1.73 30.99
N LYS A 309 -6.44 0.86 30.02
CA LYS A 309 -5.43 0.18 29.19
C LYS A 309 -4.65 1.16 28.32
N LEU A 310 -5.32 2.15 27.73
CA LEU A 310 -4.69 3.21 26.95
C LEU A 310 -3.72 4.01 27.83
N LEU A 311 -4.16 4.46 29.01
CA LEU A 311 -3.29 5.18 29.94
C LEU A 311 -2.09 4.34 30.38
N GLN A 312 -2.29 3.05 30.68
CA GLN A 312 -1.20 2.13 31.00
C GLN A 312 -0.22 1.95 29.84
N PHE A 313 -0.73 1.93 28.61
CA PHE A 313 0.07 1.82 27.41
C PHE A 313 0.88 3.10 27.16
N LEU A 314 0.24 4.27 27.24
CA LEU A 314 0.89 5.58 27.09
C LEU A 314 1.98 5.80 28.15
N ARG A 315 1.80 5.29 29.38
CA ARG A 315 2.80 5.32 30.46
C ARG A 315 4.12 4.62 30.16
N LYS A 316 4.15 3.77 29.13
CA LYS A 316 5.37 3.07 28.73
C LYS A 316 6.29 3.89 27.82
N PHE A 317 5.80 4.98 27.24
CA PHE A 317 6.58 5.80 26.31
C PHE A 317 7.55 6.72 27.06
N ASP A 318 8.71 6.95 26.46
CA ASP A 318 9.63 7.98 26.92
C ASP A 318 9.14 9.36 26.47
N TYR A 319 8.56 10.12 27.40
CA TYR A 319 8.03 11.46 27.17
C TYR A 319 9.10 12.52 26.89
N SER A 320 10.39 12.20 27.04
CA SER A 320 11.49 13.15 26.77
C SER A 320 11.55 13.61 25.30
N LYS A 321 11.02 12.80 24.38
CA LYS A 321 11.04 13.05 22.93
C LYS A 321 9.83 13.82 22.41
N GLY A 322 8.84 14.11 23.26
CA GLY A 322 7.55 14.68 22.86
C GLY A 322 6.52 13.60 22.57
N LEU A 323 5.26 13.89 22.92
CA LEU A 323 4.11 13.04 22.64
C LEU A 323 2.94 13.96 22.30
N ILE A 324 2.43 13.83 21.08
CA ILE A 324 1.25 14.51 20.58
C ILE A 324 0.09 13.51 20.63
N LEU A 325 -0.87 13.77 21.51
CA LEU A 325 -2.12 13.02 21.55
C LEU A 325 -3.20 13.83 20.83
N VAL A 326 -3.61 13.36 19.66
CA VAL A 326 -4.73 13.90 18.88
C VAL A 326 -5.92 12.96 19.04
N ILE A 327 -7.06 13.49 19.45
CA ILE A 327 -8.30 12.70 19.57
C ILE A 327 -9.26 13.20 18.49
N CYS A 328 -9.56 12.37 17.50
CA CYS A 328 -10.45 12.69 16.38
C CYS A 328 -11.77 11.90 16.51
N CYS A 329 -12.82 12.52 17.02
CA CYS A 329 -14.15 11.90 17.05
C CYS A 329 -14.91 12.22 15.75
N PHE A 330 -15.37 11.21 14.99
CA PHE A 330 -16.19 11.42 13.80
C PHE A 330 -17.61 10.93 14.06
N ARG A 331 -18.59 11.82 13.83
CA ARG A 331 -20.01 11.50 13.81
C ARG A 331 -20.40 11.17 12.37
N LYS A 332 -20.93 9.97 12.09
CA LYS A 332 -21.33 9.56 10.74
C LYS A 332 -22.86 9.55 10.61
N GLY A 333 -23.43 10.56 9.93
CA GLY A 333 -24.66 10.43 9.13
C GLY A 333 -26.02 10.91 9.68
N PHE A 334 -26.67 11.75 8.86
CA PHE A 334 -28.10 12.13 8.72
C PHE A 334 -28.81 13.01 9.76
N GLY A 335 -29.45 14.05 9.22
CA GLY A 335 -30.11 15.12 9.97
C GLY A 335 -31.48 14.74 10.51
N MET A 336 -31.76 15.28 11.68
CA MET A 336 -33.05 15.83 12.06
C MET A 336 -32.72 17.11 12.84
N PHE A 337 -33.26 18.24 12.42
CA PHE A 337 -33.06 19.52 13.09
C PHE A 337 -33.69 19.47 14.48
N VAL A 338 -32.92 19.88 15.49
CA VAL A 338 -33.47 20.50 16.70
C VAL A 338 -32.57 21.70 16.97
N GLU A 339 -33.11 22.89 16.71
CA GLU A 339 -32.58 24.16 17.19
C GLU A 339 -32.34 24.08 18.69
N LEU A 340 -31.16 24.49 19.14
CA LEU A 340 -31.06 25.22 20.40
C LEU A 340 -30.08 26.38 20.21
N GLU A 341 -30.59 27.53 20.62
CA GLU A 341 -30.09 28.89 20.51
C GLU A 341 -28.68 29.09 21.10
N ASP A 342 -28.04 30.16 20.64
CA ASP A 342 -26.83 30.77 21.21
C ASP A 342 -26.78 30.67 22.75
N ASP A 343 -25.63 30.27 23.30
CA ASP A 343 -24.67 31.21 23.89
C ASP A 343 -23.62 30.46 24.73
N SER A 344 -22.42 31.02 24.73
CA SER A 344 -21.34 30.85 25.71
C SER A 344 -20.42 29.62 25.60
N GLY A 345 -19.13 29.92 25.41
CA GLY A 345 -18.04 28.96 25.42
C GLY A 345 -17.64 28.47 26.81
N ALA A 346 -16.98 27.32 26.83
CA ALA A 346 -16.03 26.93 27.86
C ALA A 346 -15.01 25.93 27.31
N LEU A 347 -13.79 26.43 27.06
CA LEU A 347 -12.57 25.61 26.87
C LEU A 347 -12.20 24.97 28.21
N GLY A 348 -12.38 23.66 28.35
CA GLY A 348 -11.90 22.89 29.50
C GLY A 348 -10.48 22.38 29.28
N TYR A 349 -9.47 23.08 29.80
CA TYR A 349 -8.10 22.58 29.84
C TYR A 349 -7.94 21.52 30.94
N ALA A 350 -7.47 20.32 30.60
CA ALA A 350 -6.96 19.34 31.56
C ALA A 350 -5.44 19.21 31.39
N ILE A 351 -4.70 19.87 32.29
CA ILE A 351 -3.25 19.75 32.42
C ILE A 351 -2.93 18.51 33.26
N VAL A 352 -2.14 17.58 32.71
CA VAL A 352 -1.31 16.68 33.50
C VAL A 352 0.10 16.74 32.93
N GLY A 353 1.01 17.37 33.69
CA GLY A 353 2.46 17.49 33.50
C GLY A 353 3.08 17.22 32.12
N LYS A 354 3.51 18.28 31.42
CA LYS A 354 4.26 18.27 30.13
C LYS A 354 3.63 17.47 28.96
N MET A 355 2.38 17.05 29.09
CA MET A 355 1.56 16.51 28.00
C MET A 355 0.77 17.67 27.36
N ARG A 356 1.07 18.04 26.10
CA ARG A 356 0.18 18.91 25.32
C ARG A 356 -0.90 18.02 24.73
N VAL A 357 -2.10 18.06 25.32
CA VAL A 357 -3.30 17.50 24.71
C VAL A 357 -3.87 18.60 23.81
N GLU A 358 -3.68 18.49 22.50
CA GLU A 358 -4.36 19.34 21.54
C GLU A 358 -5.69 18.68 21.18
N GLN A 359 -6.77 19.19 21.75
CA GLN A 359 -8.12 18.83 21.34
C GLN A 359 -8.40 19.55 20.01
N VAL A 360 -8.22 18.86 18.89
CA VAL A 360 -8.66 19.37 17.58
C VAL A 360 -10.09 18.90 17.34
N ILE A 361 -11.06 19.71 17.77
CA ILE A 361 -12.43 19.58 17.29
C ILE A 361 -12.43 20.12 15.86
N VAL A 362 -12.46 19.24 14.86
CA VAL A 362 -12.63 19.66 13.47
C VAL A 362 -14.11 20.00 13.28
N HIS A 363 -14.46 21.26 13.50
CA HIS A 363 -15.68 21.83 12.95
C HIS A 363 -15.46 22.05 11.45
N TYR A 364 -16.25 21.39 10.61
CA TYR A 364 -16.33 21.76 9.20
C TYR A 364 -17.15 23.05 9.11
N THR A 365 -16.48 24.20 9.02
CA THR A 365 -17.07 25.41 8.44
C THR A 365 -16.99 25.27 6.92
N LEU A 366 -18.13 25.32 6.26
CA LEU A 366 -18.21 25.56 4.82
C LEU A 366 -19.04 26.81 4.62
N ASP A 367 -18.32 27.90 4.43
CA ASP A 367 -18.81 29.10 3.75
C ASP A 367 -18.99 28.76 2.27
N MET A 368 -20.00 29.35 1.63
CA MET A 368 -20.01 29.91 0.28
C MET A 368 -21.48 30.17 -0.16
N ASP A 369 -21.75 31.45 -0.38
CA ASP A 369 -22.92 32.05 -1.03
C ASP A 369 -23.35 31.35 -2.34
N VAL A 370 -24.65 31.44 -2.68
CA VAL A 370 -25.17 31.90 -3.99
C VAL A 370 -26.72 32.01 -3.96
N GLU A 371 -27.18 33.26 -4.11
CA GLU A 371 -28.38 33.81 -4.80
C GLU A 371 -29.83 33.41 -4.44
N GLU A 372 -30.54 34.44 -3.95
CA GLU A 372 -31.93 34.88 -4.20
C GLU A 372 -32.84 34.01 -5.10
N LYS A 373 -34.02 33.64 -4.55
CA LYS A 373 -35.32 34.24 -4.96
C LYS A 373 -36.50 33.84 -4.08
N SER A 374 -37.34 34.84 -3.83
CA SER A 374 -38.59 34.87 -3.04
C SER A 374 -39.69 33.88 -3.47
N ILE A 375 -40.64 33.60 -2.57
CA ILE A 375 -42.09 33.98 -2.66
C ILE A 375 -42.87 33.52 -1.39
N MET A 376 -43.49 34.52 -0.72
CA MET A 376 -44.70 34.62 0.15
C MET A 376 -45.52 33.36 0.54
N ASP A 377 -45.82 33.13 1.84
CA ASP A 377 -47.03 33.54 2.65
C ASP A 377 -48.11 32.41 2.64
N PHE A 378 -48.69 31.89 3.73
CA PHE A 378 -49.58 32.48 4.74
C PHE A 378 -49.78 31.57 5.99
N GLY A 379 -49.81 32.17 7.19
CA GLY A 379 -50.94 32.15 8.14
C GLY A 379 -51.48 30.87 8.84
N SER A 380 -51.48 30.95 10.18
CA SER A 380 -52.56 30.64 11.16
C SER A 380 -52.66 29.28 11.88
N ASP A 381 -52.72 29.43 13.21
CA ASP A 381 -53.05 28.55 14.34
C ASP A 381 -54.07 27.42 14.12
N TYR A 382 -53.89 26.27 14.79
CA TYR A 382 -54.99 25.49 15.42
C TYR A 382 -54.49 24.37 16.38
N VAL A 383 -55.32 24.06 17.38
CA VAL A 383 -55.12 23.23 18.59
C VAL A 383 -55.40 21.72 18.38
N GLU A 384 -54.75 20.86 19.22
CA GLU A 384 -54.92 19.41 19.55
C GLU A 384 -56.36 18.82 19.46
N PRO A 385 -56.64 17.46 19.47
CA PRO A 385 -55.88 16.32 20.05
C PRO A 385 -55.96 14.92 19.35
N ARG A 386 -55.13 13.98 19.84
CA ARG A 386 -55.28 12.49 19.89
C ARG A 386 -55.99 11.77 18.73
N HIS A 387 -55.27 10.89 18.01
CA HIS A 387 -55.61 9.46 17.90
C HIS A 387 -54.42 8.62 17.42
N LYS A 388 -54.32 7.43 18.01
CA LYS A 388 -53.36 6.36 17.77
C LYS A 388 -53.62 5.74 16.40
N LEU A 389 -52.59 5.59 15.59
CA LEU A 389 -52.54 4.62 14.48
C LEU A 389 -51.20 3.90 14.56
N GLU A 390 -51.30 2.62 14.89
CA GLU A 390 -50.20 1.67 14.96
C GLU A 390 -49.61 1.45 13.57
N LEU A 391 -48.30 1.66 13.46
CA LEU A 391 -47.42 0.95 12.53
C LEU A 391 -46.10 0.72 13.28
N GLU A 392 -46.00 -0.40 13.99
CA GLU A 392 -44.73 -1.13 14.04
C GLU A 392 -44.67 -1.97 12.75
N PRO A 393 -43.52 -2.03 12.07
CA PRO A 393 -42.53 -2.99 12.54
C PRO A 393 -41.09 -2.47 12.57
N GLU A 394 -40.34 -3.18 13.40
CA GLU A 394 -38.92 -3.51 13.24
C GLU A 394 -37.90 -2.43 13.59
N ILE A 395 -37.37 -2.62 14.81
CA ILE A 395 -35.97 -2.42 15.18
C ILE A 395 -35.08 -2.67 13.94
N ASP A 396 -34.36 -1.64 13.51
CA ASP A 396 -33.07 -1.85 12.86
C ASP A 396 -32.09 -0.83 13.46
N ASP A 397 -31.26 -1.34 14.35
CA ASP A 397 -30.09 -0.66 14.90
C ASP A 397 -29.16 -0.33 13.73
N ASP A 398 -28.79 0.93 13.52
CA ASP A 398 -27.50 1.29 12.91
C ASP A 398 -27.22 2.79 12.98
N VAL A 399 -26.66 3.23 14.12
CA VAL A 399 -25.97 4.54 14.20
C VAL A 399 -24.49 4.29 14.51
N VAL A 400 -23.66 4.25 13.47
CA VAL A 400 -22.22 4.02 13.58
C VAL A 400 -21.48 5.33 13.87
N PHE A 401 -21.05 5.51 15.12
CA PHE A 401 -20.06 6.54 15.49
C PHE A 401 -18.65 5.96 15.33
N LEU A 402 -17.80 6.62 14.53
CA LEU A 402 -16.39 6.24 14.38
C LEU A 402 -15.53 7.23 15.17
N THR A 403 -15.13 6.86 16.37
CA THR A 403 -14.14 7.64 17.12
C THR A 403 -12.74 7.12 16.78
N PHE A 404 -11.83 8.04 16.44
CA PHE A 404 -10.43 7.76 16.15
C PHE A 404 -9.52 8.45 17.17
N LEU A 405 -8.64 7.70 17.82
CA LEU A 405 -7.59 8.30 18.64
C LEU A 405 -6.27 8.24 17.88
N VAL A 406 -5.68 9.39 17.54
CA VAL A 406 -4.39 9.50 16.86
C VAL A 406 -3.28 9.91 17.84
N VAL A 407 -2.42 8.98 18.21
CA VAL A 407 -1.20 9.27 18.99
C VAL A 407 -0.03 9.42 18.04
N GLN A 408 0.68 10.55 18.08
CA GLN A 408 1.91 10.78 17.33
C GLN A 408 3.05 11.13 18.31
N LEU A 409 4.20 10.46 18.23
CA LEU A 409 5.43 10.91 18.91
C LEU A 409 6.15 11.95 18.06
#